data_AF-A0A562S1L4-F1
#
_entry.id   AF-A0A562S1L4-F1
#
_cell.length_a   1.000
_cell.length_b   1.000
_cell.length_c   1.000
_cell.angle_alpha   90.00
_cell.angle_beta   90.00
_cell.angle_gamma   90.00
#
_symmetry.space_group_name_H-M   'P 1'
#
loop_
_entity.id
_entity.type
_entity.pdbx_description
1 polymer ?
#
loop_
_entity_poly.entity_id
_entity_poly.type
_entity_poly.pdbx_seq_one_letter_code
_entity_poly.pdbx_strand_id
1 'polypeptide(L)'
;MDLTAGKKVSCHTIRCHSPGWRRCGIHIVAVLCTACTLLFASEASAQCTARDVLQNQLRLKKAPSADRPQIPIKSAVEVQVWKKITIGTLANLFALSNALDAAGCGIGNSAGEILARPSFTLRRAKANVELFAVSAAELGFQTDTASLADIYARAKKLGFGLAAAEVGPQLRLQYFDQPIGEFLIIGMEPIRTWKGAPVILNVANGGAGLILIGQDGSPDAQISMASRFVFVRTNEAAPAETQEAVARIDR
;
A
#
# COMPACT_ATOMS: atom_id res chain seq x y z
N MET A 1 -16.80 81.04 6.12
CA MET A 1 -17.85 81.91 5.58
C MET A 1 -18.44 81.13 4.40
N ASP A 2 -19.65 80.62 4.39
CA ASP A 2 -20.79 80.79 5.28
C ASP A 2 -21.75 79.61 5.09
N LEU A 3 -22.56 79.36 6.12
CA LEU A 3 -23.62 78.36 6.15
C LEU A 3 -24.73 78.69 5.14
N THR A 4 -25.36 77.67 4.55
CA THR A 4 -26.79 77.77 4.22
C THR A 4 -27.56 76.51 4.58
N ALA A 5 -28.32 76.70 5.65
CA ALA A 5 -29.36 75.90 6.27
C ALA A 5 -30.22 75.03 5.34
N GLY A 6 -30.32 73.75 5.71
CA GLY A 6 -31.34 72.82 5.24
C GLY A 6 -32.71 73.07 5.86
N LYS A 7 -33.73 72.96 5.02
CA LYS A 7 -35.16 73.14 5.30
C LYS A 7 -35.71 71.92 6.05
N LYS A 8 -36.40 72.14 7.18
CA LYS A 8 -37.25 71.14 7.87
C LYS A 8 -38.57 70.97 7.11
N VAL A 9 -38.99 69.71 6.93
CA VAL A 9 -40.41 69.33 6.80
C VAL A 9 -40.64 68.12 7.69
N SER A 10 -41.74 68.17 8.46
CA SER A 10 -42.09 67.27 9.55
C SER A 10 -43.10 66.19 9.13
N CYS A 11 -42.97 65.04 9.80
CA CYS A 11 -43.95 64.02 10.16
C CYS A 11 -44.85 63.39 9.09
N HIS A 12 -44.63 62.07 8.89
CA HIS A 12 -45.69 61.09 9.13
C HIS A 12 -45.13 59.87 9.87
N THR A 13 -45.73 59.59 11.03
CA THR A 13 -45.54 58.41 11.86
C THR A 13 -46.25 57.23 11.20
N ILE A 14 -45.48 56.24 10.72
CA ILE A 14 -46.01 54.90 10.47
C ILE A 14 -45.38 53.96 11.48
N ARG A 15 -46.19 53.57 12.46
CA ARG A 15 -45.89 52.48 13.37
C ARG A 15 -46.25 51.18 12.65
N CYS A 16 -45.26 50.45 12.16
CA CYS A 16 -45.43 49.06 11.76
C CYS A 16 -44.68 48.15 12.74
N HIS A 17 -45.47 47.29 13.38
CA HIS A 17 -45.07 46.23 14.28
C HIS A 17 -43.99 45.30 13.67
N SER A 18 -42.99 44.95 14.48
CA SER A 18 -42.30 43.65 14.38
C SER A 18 -42.99 42.71 15.38
N PRO A 19 -43.13 41.40 15.12
CA PRO A 19 -42.01 40.51 15.43
C PRO A 19 -41.93 39.21 14.59
N GLY A 20 -40.78 38.53 14.61
CA GLY A 20 -40.81 37.06 14.61
C GLY A 20 -40.02 36.29 13.54
N TRP A 21 -39.45 36.89 12.50
CA TRP A 21 -38.80 36.13 11.42
C TRP A 21 -37.27 36.23 11.41
N ARG A 22 -36.59 36.03 12.55
CA ARG A 22 -35.12 35.85 12.55
C ARG A 22 -34.59 34.77 13.48
N ARG A 23 -35.34 34.35 14.51
CA ARG A 23 -34.91 33.25 15.40
C ARG A 23 -35.16 31.86 14.79
N CYS A 24 -36.28 31.66 14.09
CA CYS A 24 -36.65 30.33 13.57
C CYS A 24 -35.67 29.82 12.49
N GLY A 25 -35.23 30.69 11.57
CA GLY A 25 -34.27 30.31 10.51
C GLY A 25 -32.87 29.94 11.03
N ILE A 26 -32.39 30.59 12.09
CA ILE A 26 -31.09 30.29 12.70
C ILE A 26 -31.14 28.95 13.44
N HIS A 27 -32.26 28.64 14.13
CA HIS A 27 -32.45 27.35 14.77
C HIS A 27 -32.57 26.20 13.77
N ILE A 28 -33.27 26.41 12.64
CA ILE A 28 -33.39 25.38 11.59
C ILE A 28 -32.03 25.11 10.94
N VAL A 29 -31.24 26.14 10.64
CA VAL A 29 -29.88 25.97 10.07
C VAL A 29 -28.92 25.32 11.07
N ALA A 30 -28.99 25.67 12.36
CA ALA A 30 -28.16 25.04 13.40
C ALA A 30 -28.54 23.57 13.64
N VAL A 31 -29.83 23.23 13.60
CA VAL A 31 -30.32 21.84 13.71
C VAL A 31 -29.94 21.02 12.46
N LEU A 32 -29.98 21.61 11.26
CA LEU A 32 -29.49 20.94 10.05
C LEU A 32 -27.96 20.72 10.09
N CYS A 33 -27.18 21.71 10.54
CA CYS A 33 -25.73 21.57 10.65
C CYS A 33 -25.32 20.50 11.68
N THR A 34 -26.01 20.43 12.82
CA THR A 34 -25.76 19.40 13.84
C THR A 34 -26.18 18.00 13.37
N ALA A 35 -27.29 17.88 12.64
CA ALA A 35 -27.70 16.63 12.00
C ALA A 35 -26.70 16.18 10.91
N CYS A 36 -26.18 17.10 10.09
CA CYS A 36 -25.11 16.80 9.13
C CYS A 36 -23.83 16.34 9.83
N THR A 37 -23.40 16.98 10.93
CA THR A 37 -22.21 16.51 11.66
C THR A 37 -22.40 15.12 12.26
N LEU A 38 -23.62 14.74 12.66
CA LEU A 38 -23.91 13.40 13.17
C LEU A 38 -24.02 12.35 12.06
N LEU A 39 -24.53 12.72 10.88
CA LEU A 39 -24.60 11.85 9.70
C LEU A 39 -23.20 11.61 9.12
N PHE A 40 -22.37 12.65 8.98
CA PHE A 40 -21.01 12.52 8.42
C PHE A 40 -19.95 12.03 9.41
N ALA A 41 -20.18 12.12 10.73
CA ALA A 41 -19.29 11.49 11.71
C ALA A 41 -19.42 9.96 11.74
N SER A 42 -20.49 9.40 11.16
CA SER A 42 -20.74 7.96 11.17
C SER A 42 -20.01 7.18 10.07
N GLU A 43 -19.43 7.84 9.06
CA GLU A 43 -18.69 7.18 7.97
C GLU A 43 -17.17 7.27 8.10
N ALA A 44 -16.65 7.79 9.21
CA ALA A 44 -15.21 7.82 9.49
C ALA A 44 -14.87 7.05 10.77
N SER A 45 -15.21 5.76 10.82
CA SER A 45 -14.78 4.89 11.92
C SER A 45 -13.55 4.07 11.53
N ALA A 46 -12.38 4.69 11.66
CA ALA A 46 -11.15 3.97 12.01
C ALA A 46 -10.90 4.15 13.51
N GLN A 47 -11.85 3.75 14.35
CA GLN A 47 -11.64 3.72 15.80
C GLN A 47 -11.15 2.33 16.19
N CYS A 48 -9.84 2.10 16.08
CA CYS A 48 -9.19 1.02 16.81
C CYS A 48 -9.31 1.32 18.29
N THR A 49 -10.13 0.57 19.02
CA THR A 49 -10.22 0.75 20.46
C THR A 49 -8.95 0.20 21.12
N ALA A 50 -8.61 0.69 22.33
CA ALA A 50 -7.49 0.14 23.11
C ALA A 50 -7.65 -1.37 23.36
N ARG A 51 -8.89 -1.87 23.37
CA ARG A 51 -9.21 -3.29 23.46
C ARG A 51 -8.82 -4.05 22.19
N ASP A 52 -9.10 -3.50 21.02
CA ASP A 52 -8.70 -4.10 19.73
C ASP A 52 -7.19 -4.12 19.59
N VAL A 53 -6.51 -3.04 20.00
CA VAL A 53 -5.05 -2.98 20.05
C VAL A 53 -4.51 -4.04 21.01
N LEU A 54 -5.05 -4.16 22.22
CA LEU A 54 -4.61 -5.15 23.21
C LEU A 54 -4.87 -6.60 22.75
N GLN A 55 -6.02 -6.87 22.15
CA GLN A 55 -6.33 -8.19 21.58
C GLN A 55 -5.40 -8.54 20.40
N ASN A 56 -5.09 -7.57 19.54
CA ASN A 56 -4.11 -7.73 18.48
C ASN A 56 -2.70 -7.97 19.04
N GLN A 57 -2.27 -7.24 20.07
CA GLN A 57 -0.99 -7.46 20.77
C GLN A 57 -0.91 -8.87 21.38
N LEU A 58 -1.99 -9.36 21.98
CA LEU A 58 -2.05 -10.71 22.55
C LEU A 58 -2.08 -11.80 21.46
N ARG A 59 -2.70 -11.54 20.29
CA ARG A 59 -2.65 -12.42 19.11
C ARG A 59 -1.26 -12.46 18.46
N LEU A 60 -0.58 -11.31 18.36
CA LEU A 60 0.79 -11.22 17.86
C LEU A 60 1.77 -12.00 18.73
N LYS A 61 1.62 -11.94 20.07
CA LYS A 61 2.36 -12.81 21.00
C LYS A 61 2.04 -14.31 20.85
N LYS A 62 0.93 -14.65 20.19
CA LYS A 62 0.48 -16.02 19.91
C LYS A 62 0.69 -16.43 18.44
N ALA A 63 1.34 -15.61 17.62
CA ALA A 63 1.87 -16.09 16.34
C ALA A 63 2.85 -17.24 16.64
N PRO A 64 2.90 -18.30 15.81
CA PRO A 64 3.82 -19.40 16.02
C PRO A 64 5.22 -18.84 16.22
N SER A 65 5.74 -19.06 17.43
CA SER A 65 7.09 -18.68 17.83
C SER A 65 8.08 -19.05 16.74
N ALA A 66 9.02 -18.14 16.50
CA ALA A 66 10.19 -18.28 15.63
C ALA A 66 11.17 -19.36 16.13
N ASP A 67 10.67 -20.56 16.41
CA ASP A 67 11.41 -21.68 17.00
C ASP A 67 11.27 -22.96 16.18
N ARG A 68 11.02 -22.81 14.87
CA ARG A 68 11.28 -23.90 13.92
C ARG A 68 12.70 -23.71 13.41
N PRO A 69 13.60 -24.71 13.50
CA PRO A 69 14.86 -24.68 12.79
C PRO A 69 14.56 -24.42 11.31
N GLN A 70 14.85 -23.20 10.84
CA GLN A 70 14.60 -22.83 9.45
C GLN A 70 15.76 -23.40 8.66
N ILE A 71 15.55 -24.59 8.08
CA ILE A 71 16.51 -25.20 7.17
C ILE A 71 16.69 -24.21 6.01
N PRO A 72 17.91 -23.71 5.77
CA PRO A 72 18.14 -22.76 4.69
C PRO A 72 17.76 -23.38 3.34
N ILE A 73 17.01 -22.62 2.54
CA ILE A 73 16.65 -22.98 1.18
C ILE A 73 17.92 -23.10 0.34
N LYS A 74 18.04 -24.21 -0.39
CA LYS A 74 19.17 -24.44 -1.31
C LYS A 74 18.88 -23.95 -2.72
N SER A 75 17.61 -23.98 -3.13
CA SER A 75 17.16 -23.50 -4.44
C SER A 75 15.68 -23.09 -4.42
N ALA A 76 15.31 -22.10 -5.23
CA ALA A 76 13.94 -21.68 -5.48
C ALA A 76 13.07 -22.79 -6.10
N VAL A 77 13.69 -23.81 -6.72
CA VAL A 77 12.97 -24.97 -7.28
C VAL A 77 12.31 -25.80 -6.17
N GLU A 78 12.94 -25.87 -4.99
CA GLU A 78 12.46 -26.63 -3.84
C GLU A 78 11.36 -25.91 -3.06
N VAL A 79 11.19 -24.61 -3.30
CA VAL A 79 10.18 -23.80 -2.61
C VAL A 79 8.86 -23.91 -3.33
N GLN A 80 7.83 -24.29 -2.57
CA GLN A 80 6.47 -24.40 -3.09
C GLN A 80 5.89 -23.01 -3.41
N VAL A 81 5.03 -22.97 -4.42
CA VAL A 81 4.25 -21.77 -4.72
C VAL A 81 3.35 -21.47 -3.53
N TRP A 82 3.55 -20.29 -2.93
CA TRP A 82 2.75 -19.86 -1.78
C TRP A 82 1.38 -19.34 -2.22
N LYS A 83 1.34 -18.54 -3.30
CA LYS A 83 0.10 -18.00 -3.85
C LYS A 83 0.22 -17.77 -5.35
N LYS A 84 -0.88 -17.91 -6.07
CA LYS A 84 -1.00 -17.45 -7.47
C LYS A 84 -1.93 -16.25 -7.51
N ILE A 85 -1.52 -15.20 -8.20
CA ILE A 85 -2.33 -13.99 -8.40
C ILE A 85 -2.44 -13.67 -9.89
N THR A 86 -3.46 -12.91 -10.27
CA THR A 86 -3.55 -12.32 -11.61
C THR A 86 -3.07 -10.87 -11.56
N ILE A 87 -2.14 -10.49 -12.44
CA ILE A 87 -1.75 -9.08 -12.68
C ILE A 87 -2.30 -8.61 -14.03
N GLY A 88 -2.23 -7.30 -14.30
CA GLY A 88 -2.75 -6.69 -15.52
C GLY A 88 -4.27 -6.69 -15.59
N THR A 89 -4.93 -6.62 -14.44
CA THR A 89 -6.40 -6.65 -14.32
C THR A 89 -7.03 -5.26 -14.42
N LEU A 90 -6.23 -4.20 -14.29
CA LEU A 90 -6.68 -2.82 -14.16
C LEU A 90 -6.05 -1.96 -15.24
N ALA A 91 -6.87 -1.10 -15.86
CA ALA A 91 -6.46 -0.34 -17.04
C ALA A 91 -5.49 0.81 -16.73
N ASN A 92 -5.56 1.39 -15.53
CA ASN A 92 -4.77 2.54 -15.11
C ASN A 92 -4.73 2.66 -13.58
N LEU A 93 -3.90 3.60 -13.10
CA LEU A 93 -3.72 3.85 -11.67
C LEU A 93 -5.01 4.31 -10.97
N PHE A 94 -5.85 5.10 -11.63
CA PHE A 94 -7.11 5.54 -11.04
C PHE A 94 -8.04 4.35 -10.75
N ALA A 95 -8.16 3.42 -11.69
CA ALA A 95 -8.90 2.18 -11.50
C ALA A 95 -8.29 1.33 -10.36
N LEU A 96 -6.96 1.31 -10.24
CA LEU A 96 -6.29 0.62 -9.14
C LEU A 96 -6.60 1.23 -7.78
N SER A 97 -6.44 2.55 -7.62
CA SER A 97 -6.72 3.24 -6.37
C SER A 97 -8.18 3.07 -5.95
N ASN A 98 -9.12 3.20 -6.91
CA ASN A 98 -10.54 3.00 -6.63
C ASN A 98 -10.86 1.55 -6.24
N ALA A 99 -10.20 0.57 -6.86
CA ALA A 99 -10.38 -0.83 -6.50
C ALA A 99 -9.88 -1.12 -5.07
N LEU A 100 -8.73 -0.55 -4.68
CA LEU A 100 -8.21 -0.68 -3.30
C LEU A 100 -9.16 -0.03 -2.29
N ASP A 101 -9.60 1.19 -2.58
CA ASP A 101 -10.55 1.92 -1.73
C ASP A 101 -11.89 1.18 -1.58
N ALA A 102 -12.50 0.76 -2.68
CA ALA A 102 -13.75 0.00 -2.68
C ALA A 102 -13.62 -1.35 -1.96
N ALA A 103 -12.42 -1.94 -1.93
CA ALA A 103 -12.13 -3.17 -1.21
C ALA A 103 -11.79 -2.94 0.29
N GLY A 104 -11.84 -1.70 0.78
CA GLY A 104 -11.45 -1.34 2.15
C GLY A 104 -9.96 -1.52 2.43
N CYS A 105 -9.13 -1.52 1.39
CA CYS A 105 -7.68 -1.65 1.51
C CYS A 105 -7.04 -0.25 1.61
N GLY A 106 -6.46 0.05 2.77
CA GLY A 106 -5.76 1.33 2.98
C GLY A 106 -4.51 1.44 2.11
N ILE A 107 -4.13 2.69 1.81
CA ILE A 107 -2.87 3.02 1.11
C ILE A 107 -2.06 3.96 1.99
N GLY A 108 -0.87 3.52 2.41
CA GLY A 108 0.06 4.36 3.16
C GLY A 108 0.69 5.45 2.29
N ASN A 109 1.11 6.56 2.90
CA ASN A 109 1.62 7.74 2.18
C ASN A 109 2.73 7.42 1.16
N SER A 110 3.77 6.69 1.58
CA SER A 110 4.88 6.33 0.68
C SER A 110 4.45 5.37 -0.44
N ALA A 111 3.52 4.46 -0.17
CA ALA A 111 2.94 3.61 -1.22
C ALA A 111 2.15 4.46 -2.22
N GLY A 112 1.24 5.30 -1.75
CA GLY A 112 0.46 6.21 -2.60
C GLY A 112 1.35 7.11 -3.46
N GLU A 113 2.44 7.62 -2.89
CA GLU A 113 3.41 8.40 -3.63
C GLU A 113 4.07 7.59 -4.76
N ILE A 114 4.60 6.39 -4.47
CA ILE A 114 5.26 5.60 -5.52
C ILE A 114 4.31 5.06 -6.58
N LEU A 115 3.06 4.77 -6.21
CA LEU A 115 2.02 4.39 -7.16
C LEU A 115 1.74 5.52 -8.16
N ALA A 116 1.83 6.78 -7.72
CA ALA A 116 1.67 7.97 -8.56
C ALA A 116 2.92 8.32 -9.41
N ARG A 117 4.02 7.57 -9.32
CA ARG A 117 5.24 7.83 -10.09
C ARG A 117 5.11 7.27 -11.50
N PRO A 118 5.62 7.96 -12.54
CA PRO A 118 5.62 7.43 -13.91
C PRO A 118 6.37 6.09 -14.08
N SER A 119 7.32 5.80 -13.19
CA SER A 119 8.05 4.52 -13.17
C SER A 119 7.22 3.36 -12.62
N PHE A 120 6.13 3.63 -11.90
CA PHE A 120 5.16 2.60 -11.57
C PHE A 120 4.29 2.32 -12.79
N THR A 121 4.29 1.08 -13.26
CA THR A 121 3.58 0.68 -14.46
C THR A 121 2.66 -0.50 -14.17
N LEU A 122 1.52 -0.53 -14.87
CA LEU A 122 0.59 -1.65 -14.87
C LEU A 122 0.73 -2.42 -16.18
N ARG A 123 0.67 -3.74 -16.08
CA ARG A 123 0.68 -4.62 -17.24
C ARG A 123 -0.64 -4.45 -17.99
N ARG A 124 -0.58 -4.35 -19.31
CA ARG A 124 -1.79 -4.22 -20.16
C ARG A 124 -2.50 -5.55 -20.38
N ALA A 125 -1.76 -6.65 -20.37
CA ALA A 125 -2.29 -7.99 -20.57
C ALA A 125 -2.33 -8.73 -19.24
N LYS A 126 -3.43 -9.46 -19.01
CA LYS A 126 -3.56 -10.33 -17.84
C LYS A 126 -2.47 -11.41 -17.84
N ALA A 127 -1.93 -11.72 -16.68
CA ALA A 127 -1.06 -12.87 -16.47
C ALA A 127 -1.25 -13.44 -15.07
N ASN A 128 -1.15 -14.76 -14.97
CA ASN A 128 -1.01 -15.44 -13.69
C ASN A 128 0.47 -15.40 -13.28
N VAL A 129 0.72 -15.00 -12.04
CA VAL A 129 2.05 -14.95 -11.45
C VAL A 129 2.07 -15.84 -10.22
N GLU A 130 3.06 -16.72 -10.16
CA GLU A 130 3.34 -17.55 -8.99
C GLU A 130 4.25 -16.80 -8.04
N LEU A 131 3.84 -16.73 -6.78
CA LEU A 131 4.50 -16.00 -5.72
C LEU A 131 5.10 -16.98 -4.71
N PHE A 132 6.32 -16.69 -4.29
CA PHE A 132 7.07 -17.46 -3.32
C PHE A 132 7.33 -16.57 -2.11
N ALA A 133 6.85 -16.99 -0.94
CA ALA A 133 7.02 -16.25 0.29
C ALA A 133 8.12 -16.91 1.14
N VAL A 134 9.24 -16.20 1.34
CA VAL A 134 10.42 -16.71 2.05
C VAL A 134 10.94 -15.67 3.03
N SER A 135 11.39 -16.07 4.20
CA SER A 135 12.04 -15.18 5.17
C SER A 135 13.51 -14.95 4.82
N ALA A 136 14.12 -13.88 5.35
CA ALA A 136 15.56 -13.70 5.25
C ALA A 136 16.32 -14.86 5.96
N ALA A 137 15.80 -15.38 7.06
CA ALA A 137 16.36 -16.57 7.70
C ALA A 137 16.33 -17.82 6.78
N GLU A 138 15.22 -18.06 6.06
CA GLU A 138 15.10 -19.16 5.08
C GLU A 138 16.06 -18.98 3.89
N LEU A 139 16.44 -17.74 3.55
CA LEU A 139 17.48 -17.44 2.55
C LEU A 139 18.90 -17.72 3.06
N GLY A 140 19.09 -18.01 4.35
CA GLY A 140 20.36 -18.39 4.97
C GLY A 140 21.08 -17.28 5.72
N PHE A 141 20.41 -16.15 6.00
CA PHE A 141 20.96 -15.12 6.89
C PHE A 141 20.86 -15.57 8.35
N GLN A 142 21.89 -15.29 9.15
CA GLN A 142 21.99 -15.75 10.56
C GLN A 142 22.11 -14.60 11.56
N THR A 143 22.30 -13.36 11.09
CA THR A 143 22.38 -12.14 11.90
C THR A 143 21.01 -11.48 11.98
N ASP A 144 20.63 -10.90 13.13
CA ASP A 144 19.30 -10.32 13.40
C ASP A 144 18.72 -9.47 12.25
N THR A 145 19.59 -8.75 11.55
CA THR A 145 19.27 -8.04 10.30
C THR A 145 20.22 -8.40 9.16
N ALA A 146 19.75 -8.18 7.94
CA ALA A 146 20.56 -8.19 6.72
C ALA A 146 20.19 -6.99 5.83
N SER A 147 21.13 -6.53 5.00
CA SER A 147 20.85 -5.45 4.05
C SER A 147 19.89 -5.92 2.96
N LEU A 148 19.05 -5.01 2.46
CA LEU A 148 18.15 -5.31 1.35
C LEU A 148 18.92 -5.78 0.10
N ALA A 149 20.07 -5.17 -0.18
CA ALA A 149 20.94 -5.55 -1.28
C ALA A 149 21.44 -7.00 -1.16
N ASP A 150 21.90 -7.42 0.03
CA ASP A 150 22.37 -8.77 0.26
C ASP A 150 21.22 -9.78 0.11
N ILE A 151 20.04 -9.46 0.65
CA ILE A 151 18.85 -10.30 0.52
C ILE A 151 18.49 -10.51 -0.95
N TYR A 152 18.47 -9.45 -1.76
CA TYR A 152 18.19 -9.55 -3.19
C TYR A 152 19.27 -10.34 -3.93
N ALA A 153 20.54 -10.12 -3.62
CA ALA A 153 21.64 -10.87 -4.22
C ALA A 153 21.54 -12.36 -3.89
N ARG A 154 21.20 -12.69 -2.64
CA ARG A 154 21.00 -14.08 -2.18
C ARG A 154 19.78 -14.72 -2.85
N ALA A 155 18.65 -14.04 -2.90
CA ALA A 155 17.44 -14.52 -3.56
C ALA A 155 17.70 -14.84 -5.03
N LYS A 156 18.38 -13.93 -5.77
CA LYS A 156 18.78 -14.16 -7.16
C LYS A 156 19.69 -15.38 -7.33
N LYS A 157 20.71 -15.54 -6.47
CA LYS A 157 21.60 -16.72 -6.47
C LYS A 157 20.85 -18.04 -6.25
N LEU A 158 19.73 -18.00 -5.52
CA LEU A 158 18.88 -19.16 -5.29
C LEU A 158 17.85 -19.40 -6.42
N GLY A 159 17.77 -18.52 -7.43
CA GLY A 159 16.84 -18.65 -8.57
C GLY A 159 15.51 -17.93 -8.40
N PHE A 160 15.39 -17.05 -7.40
CA PHE A 160 14.26 -16.13 -7.29
C PHE A 160 14.47 -14.88 -8.16
N GLY A 161 13.39 -14.43 -8.78
CA GLY A 161 13.32 -13.17 -9.51
C GLY A 161 12.65 -12.06 -8.68
N LEU A 162 12.96 -10.81 -9.01
CA LEU A 162 12.20 -9.67 -8.50
C LEU A 162 10.85 -9.58 -9.23
N ALA A 163 9.81 -9.31 -8.46
CA ALA A 163 8.46 -9.07 -8.94
C ALA A 163 8.33 -7.67 -9.57
N ALA A 164 7.40 -7.53 -10.52
CA ALA A 164 6.95 -6.21 -10.95
C ALA A 164 6.26 -5.49 -9.78
N ALA A 165 6.41 -4.16 -9.71
CA ALA A 165 5.81 -3.35 -8.65
C ALA A 165 4.29 -3.55 -8.50
N GLU A 166 3.59 -3.80 -9.62
CA GLU A 166 2.16 -4.10 -9.67
C GLU A 166 1.75 -5.30 -8.79
N VAL A 167 2.66 -6.24 -8.52
CA VAL A 167 2.37 -7.41 -7.68
C VAL A 167 1.90 -6.99 -6.29
N GLY A 168 2.42 -5.93 -5.70
CA GLY A 168 1.99 -5.43 -4.38
C GLY A 168 0.49 -5.10 -4.33
N PRO A 169 0.00 -4.12 -5.11
CA PRO A 169 -1.42 -3.79 -5.15
C PRO A 169 -2.31 -4.95 -5.61
N GLN A 170 -1.89 -5.74 -6.60
CA GLN A 170 -2.68 -6.88 -7.08
C GLN A 170 -2.81 -7.98 -6.04
N LEU A 171 -1.73 -8.27 -5.31
CA LEU A 171 -1.75 -9.21 -4.18
C LEU A 171 -2.69 -8.70 -3.10
N ARG A 172 -2.63 -7.40 -2.78
CA ARG A 172 -3.51 -6.82 -1.77
C ARG A 172 -4.99 -7.03 -2.09
N LEU A 173 -5.37 -6.84 -3.37
CA LEU A 173 -6.72 -7.06 -3.90
C LEU A 173 -7.14 -8.54 -4.02
N GLN A 174 -6.23 -9.49 -3.78
CA GLN A 174 -6.47 -10.94 -3.97
C GLN A 174 -6.14 -11.77 -2.73
N TYR A 175 -5.85 -11.12 -1.60
CA TYR A 175 -5.46 -11.78 -0.36
C TYR A 175 -6.13 -11.13 0.85
N PHE A 176 -7.43 -11.37 1.01
CA PHE A 176 -8.24 -10.75 2.07
C PHE A 176 -8.16 -11.48 3.41
N ASP A 177 -7.83 -12.77 3.39
CA ASP A 177 -7.66 -13.63 4.55
C ASP A 177 -6.26 -13.52 5.18
N GLN A 178 -5.56 -12.40 4.94
CA GLN A 178 -4.25 -12.16 5.51
C GLN A 178 -4.31 -12.12 7.04
N PRO A 179 -3.52 -12.94 7.76
CA PRO A 179 -3.49 -12.93 9.22
C PRO A 179 -3.08 -11.56 9.77
N ILE A 180 -3.71 -11.17 10.88
CA ILE A 180 -3.29 -9.99 11.65
C ILE A 180 -1.85 -10.19 12.10
N GLY A 181 -1.00 -9.20 11.84
CA GLY A 181 0.43 -9.23 12.12
C GLY A 181 1.30 -9.69 10.98
N GLU A 182 0.74 -10.13 9.87
CA GLU A 182 1.54 -10.50 8.71
C GLU A 182 1.92 -9.25 7.89
N PHE A 183 3.21 -9.17 7.56
CA PHE A 183 3.80 -8.15 6.70
C PHE A 183 4.62 -8.87 5.63
N LEU A 184 4.30 -8.60 4.37
CA LEU A 184 4.92 -9.23 3.21
C LEU A 184 5.62 -8.17 2.38
N ILE A 185 6.95 -8.14 2.45
CA ILE A 185 7.78 -7.25 1.64
C ILE A 185 7.77 -7.74 0.21
N ILE A 186 7.38 -6.89 -0.74
CA ILE A 186 7.45 -7.26 -2.16
C ILE A 186 8.90 -7.14 -2.61
N GLY A 187 9.49 -8.25 -3.05
CA GLY A 187 10.81 -8.27 -3.65
C GLY A 187 10.76 -7.65 -5.04
N MET A 188 10.79 -6.33 -5.12
CA MET A 188 10.69 -5.54 -6.35
C MET A 188 11.86 -4.57 -6.48
N GLU A 189 12.09 -4.06 -7.69
CA GLU A 189 12.96 -2.90 -7.87
C GLU A 189 12.38 -1.67 -7.14
N PRO A 190 13.17 -0.94 -6.35
CA PRO A 190 12.68 0.25 -5.65
C PRO A 190 12.26 1.35 -6.62
N ILE A 191 11.15 2.01 -6.29
CA ILE A 191 10.67 3.20 -7.01
C ILE A 191 11.05 4.44 -6.21
N ARG A 192 11.66 5.42 -6.87
CA ARG A 192 12.01 6.68 -6.21
C ARG A 192 10.79 7.58 -6.05
N THR A 193 10.60 8.07 -4.83
CA THR A 193 9.74 9.22 -4.48
C THR A 193 10.10 10.47 -5.29
N TRP A 194 9.28 11.52 -5.20
CA TRP A 194 9.58 12.83 -5.78
C TRP A 194 10.86 13.45 -5.21
N LYS A 195 11.19 13.13 -3.94
CA LYS A 195 12.42 13.56 -3.27
C LYS A 195 13.61 12.63 -3.52
N GLY A 196 13.45 11.58 -4.32
CA GLY A 196 14.53 10.65 -4.69
C GLY A 196 14.77 9.49 -3.74
N ALA A 197 14.12 9.45 -2.57
CA ALA A 197 14.18 8.32 -1.65
C ALA A 197 13.60 7.05 -2.30
N PRO A 198 14.31 5.91 -2.31
CA PRO A 198 13.83 4.66 -2.87
C PRO A 198 12.82 3.99 -1.93
N VAL A 199 11.72 3.49 -2.48
CA VAL A 199 10.65 2.83 -1.72
C VAL A 199 10.27 1.52 -2.40
N ILE A 200 10.07 0.49 -1.59
CA ILE A 200 9.46 -0.79 -1.96
C ILE A 200 8.11 -0.94 -1.28
N LEU A 201 7.28 -1.86 -1.77
CA LEU A 201 5.93 -2.08 -1.24
C LEU A 201 5.90 -3.20 -0.19
N ASN A 202 4.97 -3.09 0.75
CA ASN A 202 4.64 -4.12 1.72
C ASN A 202 3.11 -4.30 1.79
N VAL A 203 2.67 -5.56 1.70
CA VAL A 203 1.26 -5.96 1.83
C VAL A 203 1.05 -6.48 3.25
N ALA A 204 0.28 -5.73 4.04
CA ALA A 204 0.21 -5.94 5.48
C ALA A 204 -1.21 -5.98 6.03
N ASN A 205 -1.36 -6.66 7.16
CA ASN A 205 -2.51 -6.54 8.04
C ASN A 205 -2.02 -6.17 9.45
N GLY A 206 -2.01 -4.88 9.77
CA GLY A 206 -1.57 -4.38 11.07
C GLY A 206 -2.60 -4.52 12.19
N GLY A 207 -3.77 -5.11 11.91
CA GLY A 207 -4.87 -5.26 12.86
C GLY A 207 -5.89 -4.11 12.87
N ALA A 208 -5.58 -2.99 12.18
CA ALA A 208 -6.53 -1.91 11.89
C ALA A 208 -7.20 -2.06 10.51
N GLY A 209 -6.87 -3.13 9.77
CA GLY A 209 -7.33 -3.37 8.41
C GLY A 209 -6.21 -3.82 7.49
N LEU A 210 -6.60 -4.18 6.26
CA LEU A 210 -5.68 -4.53 5.18
C LEU A 210 -5.10 -3.26 4.59
N ILE A 211 -3.78 -3.22 4.43
CA ILE A 211 -3.09 -2.01 3.97
C ILE A 211 -1.96 -2.37 2.99
N LEU A 212 -1.75 -1.48 2.03
CA LEU A 212 -0.55 -1.42 1.20
C LEU A 212 0.30 -0.24 1.69
N ILE A 213 1.52 -0.50 2.16
CA ILE A 213 2.42 0.53 2.67
C ILE A 213 3.73 0.55 1.90
N GLY A 214 4.42 1.69 1.95
CA GLY A 214 5.78 1.81 1.46
C GLY A 214 6.77 1.54 2.59
N GLN A 215 7.92 0.97 2.25
CA GLN A 215 9.06 0.74 3.13
C GLN A 215 10.32 1.30 2.45
N ASP A 216 11.31 1.66 3.25
CA ASP A 216 12.64 2.02 2.74
C ASP A 216 13.18 0.93 1.81
N GLY A 217 13.44 1.33 0.56
CA GLY A 217 13.96 0.49 -0.51
C GLY A 217 15.46 0.72 -0.75
N SER A 218 16.15 1.40 0.16
CA SER A 218 17.59 1.65 0.04
C SER A 218 18.37 0.33 0.14
N PRO A 219 19.47 0.17 -0.62
CA PRO A 219 20.24 -1.07 -0.63
C PRO A 219 20.79 -1.46 0.75
N ASP A 220 21.08 -0.46 1.59
CA ASP A 220 21.60 -0.57 2.95
C ASP A 220 20.49 -0.68 4.03
N ALA A 221 19.21 -0.60 3.63
CA ALA A 221 18.09 -0.76 4.54
C ALA A 221 18.19 -2.10 5.28
N GLN A 222 18.15 -2.03 6.62
CA GLN A 222 18.30 -3.19 7.49
C GLN A 222 16.96 -3.89 7.66
N ILE A 223 16.91 -5.15 7.22
CA ILE A 223 15.69 -5.96 7.25
C ILE A 223 15.85 -7.05 8.30
N SER A 224 14.87 -7.17 9.19
CA SER A 224 14.84 -8.24 10.19
C SER A 224 14.80 -9.62 9.52
N MET A 225 15.53 -10.59 10.07
CA MET A 225 15.52 -12.00 9.65
C MET A 225 14.12 -12.62 9.52
N ALA A 226 13.20 -12.22 10.41
CA ALA A 226 11.84 -12.74 10.45
C ALA A 226 10.95 -12.16 9.34
N SER A 227 11.39 -11.10 8.67
CA SER A 227 10.64 -10.46 7.59
C SER A 227 10.51 -11.41 6.41
N ARG A 228 9.28 -11.53 5.90
CA ARG A 228 8.97 -12.36 4.75
C ARG A 228 8.97 -11.52 3.49
N PHE A 229 9.65 -12.02 2.48
CA PHE A 229 9.68 -11.47 1.14
C PHE A 229 8.79 -12.28 0.22
N VAL A 230 8.14 -11.59 -0.71
CA VAL A 230 7.41 -12.18 -1.83
C VAL A 230 8.23 -11.99 -3.09
N PHE A 231 8.73 -13.10 -3.65
CA PHE A 231 9.45 -13.14 -4.92
C PHE A 231 8.64 -13.88 -5.99
N VAL A 232 9.12 -13.77 -7.23
CA VAL A 232 8.71 -14.64 -8.35
C VAL A 232 9.83 -15.63 -8.65
N ARG A 233 9.61 -16.58 -9.56
CA ARG A 233 10.69 -17.40 -10.09
C ARG A 233 11.38 -16.66 -11.24
N THR A 234 12.70 -16.82 -11.37
CA THR A 234 13.38 -16.34 -12.58
C THR A 234 12.95 -17.21 -13.76
N ASN A 235 12.43 -16.60 -14.83
CA ASN A 235 12.27 -17.27 -16.11
C ASN A 235 13.64 -17.34 -16.81
N GLU A 236 14.63 -18.01 -16.21
CA GLU A 236 15.90 -18.28 -16.90
C GLU A 236 15.91 -19.74 -17.34
N ALA A 237 15.14 -19.98 -18.40
CA ALA A 237 15.37 -21.05 -19.36
C ALA A 237 15.47 -20.39 -20.75
N ALA A 238 16.63 -19.79 -21.04
CA ALA A 238 17.22 -19.67 -22.38
C ALA A 238 18.58 -18.96 -22.29
N PRO A 239 19.71 -19.68 -22.27
CA PRO A 239 20.91 -19.17 -22.92
C PRO A 239 20.63 -19.19 -24.42
N ALA A 240 20.64 -18.01 -25.05
CA ALA A 240 20.95 -17.93 -26.46
C ALA A 240 22.44 -18.28 -26.60
N GLU A 241 22.75 -19.56 -26.78
CA GLU A 241 24.05 -19.94 -27.32
C GLU A 241 24.09 -19.48 -28.77
N THR A 242 24.78 -18.37 -28.97
CA THR A 242 25.48 -18.06 -30.21
C THR A 242 26.48 -19.19 -30.47
N GLN A 243 26.12 -20.15 -31.32
CA GLN A 243 27.10 -21.01 -31.98
C GLN A 243 27.26 -20.55 -33.42
N GLU A 244 28.23 -19.66 -33.62
CA GLU A 244 29.05 -19.69 -34.83
C GLU A 244 29.67 -21.09 -34.93
N ALA A 245 29.10 -21.95 -35.76
CA ALA A 245 29.80 -23.11 -36.29
C ALA A 245 30.38 -22.73 -37.65
N VAL A 246 31.57 -22.16 -37.62
CA VAL A 246 32.52 -22.25 -38.73
C VAL A 246 32.85 -23.74 -38.91
N ALA A 247 32.25 -24.37 -39.92
CA ALA A 247 32.74 -25.60 -40.50
C ALA A 247 32.77 -25.45 -42.02
N ARG A 248 33.87 -24.84 -42.46
CA ARG A 248 34.51 -25.11 -43.74
C ARG A 248 34.81 -26.62 -43.77
N ILE A 249 34.39 -27.35 -44.80
CA ILE A 249 35.10 -28.48 -45.45
C ILE A 249 34.20 -29.09 -46.56
N ASP A 250 34.65 -28.91 -47.80
CA ASP A 250 34.61 -29.79 -48.99
C ASP A 250 33.33 -30.53 -49.42
N ARG A 251 32.69 -30.03 -50.50
CA ARG A 251 32.70 -30.67 -51.83
C ARG A 251 32.16 -29.76 -52.93
#